data_AF-A0A2A5T7F7-F1
#
_entry.id   AF-A0A2A5T7F7-F1
#
_cell.length_a   1.000
_cell.length_b   1.000
_cell.length_c   1.000
_cell.angle_alpha   90.00
_cell.angle_beta   90.00
_cell.angle_gamma   90.00
#
_symmetry.space_group_name_H-M   'P 1'
#
loop_
_entity.id
_entity.type
_entity.pdbx_description
1 polymer ?
#
loop_
_entity_poly.entity_id
_entity_poly.type
_entity_poly.pdbx_seq_one_letter_code
_entity_poly.pdbx_strand_id
1 'polypeptide(L)' 'MIAGIAGDLVDAMMSYSKRISYVEFFEEVTGRNPLKYVFRWRGMELVRISHPKHGVFFDLFVSDSGN' A
#
# COMPACT_ATOMS: atom_id res chain seq x y z
N MET A 1 27.64 -9.10 10.34
CA MET A 1 27.54 -7.63 10.28
C MET A 1 26.59 -7.15 9.18
N ILE A 2 26.72 -7.63 7.93
CA ILE A 2 25.82 -7.26 6.81
C ILE A 2 24.34 -7.62 7.09
N ALA A 3 24.08 -8.79 7.68
CA ALA A 3 22.72 -9.22 7.99
C ALA A 3 21.99 -8.31 9.01
N GLY A 4 22.70 -7.71 9.96
CA GLY A 4 22.09 -6.79 10.94
C GLY A 4 21.66 -5.48 10.30
N ILE A 5 22.55 -4.88 9.48
CA ILE A 5 22.26 -3.64 8.75
C ILE A 5 21.09 -3.84 7.77
N ALA A 6 21.01 -5.00 7.11
CA ALA A 6 19.89 -5.33 6.25
C ALA A 6 18.58 -5.48 7.04
N GLY A 7 18.62 -6.09 8.24
CA GLY A 7 17.47 -6.18 9.13
C GLY A 7 16.95 -4.81 9.58
N ASP A 8 17.85 -3.95 10.07
CA ASP A 8 17.50 -2.59 10.51
C ASP A 8 16.88 -1.76 9.38
N LEU A 9 17.37 -1.93 8.15
CA LEU A 9 16.80 -1.27 6.98
C LEU A 9 15.39 -1.76 6.67
N VAL A 10 15.14 -3.07 6.74
CA VAL A 10 13.81 -3.65 6.50
C VAL A 10 12.82 -3.21 7.58
N ASP A 11 13.23 -3.20 8.85
CA ASP A 11 12.40 -2.73 9.95
C ASP A 11 12.06 -1.23 9.81
N ALA A 12 13.05 -0.42 9.43
CA ALA A 12 12.82 0.99 9.14
C ALA A 12 11.84 1.16 7.97
N MET A 13 12.02 0.43 6.86
CA MET A 13 11.10 0.49 5.72
C MET A 13 9.67 0.05 6.10
N MET A 14 9.54 -0.99 6.92
CA MET A 14 8.25 -1.44 7.46
C MET A 14 7.56 -0.32 8.23
N SER A 15 8.30 0.45 9.05
CA SER A 15 7.75 1.56 9.83
C SER A 15 7.18 2.71 8.98
N TYR A 16 7.72 2.90 7.76
CA TYR A 16 7.25 3.91 6.81
C TYR A 16 6.16 3.40 5.87
N SER A 17 5.95 2.08 5.83
CA SER A 17 4.99 1.43 4.95
C SER A 17 3.67 1.14 5.66
N LYS A 18 2.54 1.45 5.04
CA LYS A 18 1.20 1.13 5.53
C LYS A 18 0.38 0.49 4.44
N ARG A 19 -0.17 -0.70 4.70
CA ARG A 19 -1.18 -1.30 3.83
C ARG A 19 -2.50 -0.54 3.95
N ILE A 20 -3.07 -0.17 2.82
CA ILE A 20 -4.37 0.51 2.72
C ILE A 20 -5.20 -0.16 1.62
N SER A 21 -6.52 -0.04 1.69
CA SER A 21 -7.41 -0.50 0.63
C SER A 21 -7.31 0.44 -0.58
N TYR A 22 -7.05 -0.09 -1.77
CA TYR A 22 -7.07 0.70 -3.01
C TYR A 22 -8.41 1.39 -3.22
N VAL A 23 -9.49 0.69 -2.87
CA VAL A 23 -10.87 1.17 -2.97
C VAL A 23 -11.10 2.36 -2.04
N GLU A 24 -10.63 2.29 -0.79
CA GLU A 24 -10.76 3.40 0.17
C GLU A 24 -9.91 4.61 -0.23
N PHE A 25 -8.66 4.38 -0.68
CA PHE A 25 -7.79 5.43 -1.17
C PHE A 25 -8.39 6.19 -2.36
N PHE A 26 -8.97 5.45 -3.32
CA PHE A 26 -9.59 6.06 -4.50
C PHE A 26 -10.80 6.93 -4.10
N GLU A 27 -11.59 6.48 -3.13
CA GLU A 27 -12.73 7.23 -2.60
C GLU A 27 -12.29 8.51 -1.87
N GLU A 28 -11.21 8.45 -1.09
CA GLU A 28 -10.59 9.62 -0.44
C GLU A 28 -10.14 10.67 -1.48
N VAL A 29 -9.47 10.24 -2.55
CA VAL A 29 -8.89 11.17 -3.56
C VAL A 29 -9.95 11.76 -4.48
N THR A 30 -10.94 10.97 -4.90
CA THR A 30 -11.87 11.37 -5.96
C THR A 30 -13.28 11.70 -5.45
N GLY A 31 -13.56 11.44 -4.17
CA GLY A 31 -14.88 11.62 -3.54
C GLY A 31 -15.97 10.68 -4.10
N ARG A 32 -15.60 9.78 -5.00
CA ARG A 32 -16.49 8.80 -5.65
C ARG A 32 -15.74 7.51 -5.85
N ASN A 33 -16.45 6.39 -5.84
CA ASN A 33 -15.80 5.09 -5.94
C ASN A 33 -16.47 4.19 -6.98
N PRO A 34 -16.16 4.38 -8.28
CA PRO A 34 -16.69 3.51 -9.32
C PRO A 34 -16.23 2.05 -9.14
N LEU A 35 -15.11 1.81 -8.47
CA LEU A 35 -14.55 0.47 -8.22
C LEU A 35 -15.37 -0.33 -7.20
N LYS A 36 -16.01 0.35 -6.24
CA LYS A 36 -16.93 -0.24 -5.26
C LYS A 36 -18.17 -0.84 -5.93
N TYR A 37 -18.64 -0.24 -7.02
CA TYR A 37 -19.87 -0.61 -7.71
C TYR A 37 -19.66 -1.52 -8.92
N VAL A 38 -18.62 -1.27 -9.72
CA VAL A 38 -18.47 -1.92 -11.04
C VAL A 38 -17.70 -3.24 -10.97
N PHE A 39 -16.69 -3.35 -10.11
CA PHE A 39 -15.67 -4.38 -10.29
C PHE A 39 -15.53 -5.39 -9.14
N ARG A 40 -16.33 -5.30 -8.07
CA ARG A 40 -16.20 -6.17 -6.88
C ARG A 40 -14.74 -6.34 -6.41
N TRP A 41 -13.86 -5.33 -6.55
CA TRP A 41 -12.44 -5.37 -6.13
C TRP A 41 -12.28 -5.42 -4.60
N ARG A 42 -12.94 -6.36 -3.92
CA ARG A 42 -12.69 -6.73 -2.52
C ARG A 42 -11.39 -7.52 -2.49
N GLY A 43 -10.25 -6.84 -2.47
CA GLY A 43 -8.95 -7.52 -2.34
C GLY A 43 -7.73 -6.77 -2.88
N MET A 44 -7.91 -5.62 -3.54
CA MET A 44 -6.75 -4.81 -3.95
C MET A 44 -6.21 -4.02 -2.76
N GLU A 45 -4.99 -4.36 -2.36
CA GLU A 45 -4.23 -3.65 -1.34
C GLU A 45 -3.20 -2.72 -2.00
N LEU A 46 -3.01 -1.54 -1.43
CA LEU A 46 -1.91 -0.64 -1.72
C LEU A 46 -0.94 -0.68 -0.55
N VAL A 47 0.35 -0.62 -0.84
CA VAL A 47 1.35 -0.20 0.14
C VAL A 47 1.60 1.28 -0.06
N ARG A 48 1.25 2.08 0.94
CA ARG A 48 1.61 3.49 1.04
C ARG A 48 2.93 3.60 1.78
N ILE A 49 3.95 4.15 1.12
CA ILE A 49 5.25 4.45 1.72
C ILE A 49 5.33 5.96 1.92
N SER A 50 5.43 6.41 3.17
CA SER A 50 5.50 7.84 3.50
C SER A 50 6.92 8.23 3.85
N HIS A 51 7.56 9.06 3.01
CA HIS A 51 8.91 9.56 3.22
C HIS A 51 8.89 11.05 3.59
N PRO A 52 9.47 11.47 4.74
CA PRO A 52 9.34 12.83 5.24
C PRO A 52 9.90 13.90 4.29
N LYS A 53 10.92 13.56 3.49
CA LYS A 53 11.54 14.48 2.51
C LYS A 53 11.01 14.35 1.08
N HIS A 54 10.44 13.19 0.73
CA HIS A 54 10.17 12.83 -0.67
C HIS A 54 8.68 12.62 -0.97
N GLY A 55 7.83 12.77 0.04
CA GLY A 55 6.38 12.66 -0.11
C GLY A 55 5.89 11.22 0.05
N VAL A 56 4.77 10.92 -0.59
CA VAL A 56 4.08 9.64 -0.46
C VAL A 56 4.19 8.87 -1.77
N PHE A 57 4.65 7.62 -1.67
CA PHE A 57 4.70 6.68 -2.77
C PHE A 57 3.63 5.60 -2.56
N PHE A 58 3.11 5.07 -3.66
CA PHE A 58 2.11 4.02 -3.65
C PHE A 58 2.60 2.89 -4.53
N ASP A 59 2.53 1.67 -4.01
CA ASP A 59 2.76 0.46 -4.78
C ASP A 59 1.50 -0.42 -4.72
N LEU A 60 1.08 -0.93 -5.87
CA LEU A 60 -0.15 -1.69 -6.04
C LEU A 60 0.15 -3.18 -6.00
N PHE A 61 -0.44 -3.86 -5.02
CA PHE A 61 -0.35 -5.31 -4.92
C PHE A 61 -1.72 -5.91 -5.22
N VAL A 62 -1.73 -6.84 -6.18
CA VAL A 62 -2.84 -7.76 -6.32
C VAL A 62 -2.58 -8.91 -5.37
N SER A 63 -3.35 -8.96 -4.28
CA SER A 63 -3.41 -10.16 -3.46
C SER A 63 -4.12 -11.23 -4.27
N ASP A 64 -3.37 -12.09 -4.95
CA ASP A 64 -3.94 -13.29 -5.54
C ASP A 64 -4.35 -14.20 -4.38
N SER A 65 -5.65 -14.23 -4.07
CA SER A 65 -6.21 -15.30 -3.25
C SER A 65 -6.28 -16.54 -4.15
N GLY A 66 -5.12 -17.13 -4.41
CA GLY A 66 -5.01 -18.38 -5.15
C GLY A 66 -5.98 -19.39 -4.55
N ASN A 67 -6.92 -19.83 -5.37
CA ASN A 67 -7.80 -20.95 -5.07
C ASN A 67 -7.32 -22.18 -5.83
#